data_AF-A0A8G1A3M8-F1
#
_entry.id   AF-A0A8G1A3M8-F1
#
_cell.length_a   1.000
_cell.length_b   1.000
_cell.length_c   1.000
_cell.angle_alpha   90.00
_cell.angle_beta   90.00
_cell.angle_gamma   90.00
#
_symmetry.space_group_name_H-M   'P 1'
#
loop_
_entity.id
_entity.type
_entity.pdbx_description
1 polymer ?
#
loop_
_entity_poly.entity_id
_entity_poly.type
_entity_poly.pdbx_seq_one_letter_code
_entity_poly.pdbx_strand_id
1 'polypeptide(L)' 'MGDVKEQYIVDEHGKRVAVILPLHEYERLQEDLHDLAVAAERHEEGTIKFEELKKRL' A
#
# COMPACT_ATOMS: atom_id res chain seq x y z
N MET A 1 -1.65 17.71 14.93
CA MET A 1 -1.67 17.61 13.45
C MET A 1 -3.13 17.47 13.08
N GLY A 2 -3.76 18.50 12.50
CA GLY A 2 -5.21 18.49 12.29
C GLY A 2 -5.61 17.41 11.29
N ASP A 3 -6.66 16.65 11.61
CA ASP A 3 -7.26 15.63 10.75
C ASP A 3 -7.53 16.21 9.35
N VAL A 4 -6.72 15.85 8.36
CA VAL A 4 -7.05 16.14 6.97
C VAL A 4 -8.17 15.19 6.59
N LYS A 5 -9.41 15.66 6.70
CA LYS A 5 -10.59 14.91 6.29
C LYS A 5 -10.52 14.64 4.79
N GLU A 6 -10.53 13.36 4.43
CA GLU A 6 -10.63 12.88 3.07
C GLU A 6 -11.80 13.58 2.35
N GLN A 7 -11.52 14.17 1.18
CA GLN A 7 -12.55 14.83 0.39
C GLN A 7 -12.98 13.90 -0.74
N TYR A 8 -14.28 13.83 -1.02
CA TYR A 8 -14.82 12.96 -2.04
C TYR A 8 -15.46 13.77 -3.16
N ILE A 9 -15.21 13.36 -4.40
CA ILE A 9 -15.94 13.83 -5.57
C ILE A 9 -17.15 12.90 -5.73
N VAL A 10 -18.34 13.50 -5.83
CA VAL A 10 -19.61 12.78 -6.02
C VAL A 10 -20.19 13.04 -7.41
N ASP A 11 -20.88 12.06 -7.96
CA ASP A 11 -21.65 12.21 -9.19
C ASP A 11 -22.99 12.93 -8.97
N GLU A 12 -23.77 13.09 -10.04
CA GLU A 12 -25.09 13.75 -10.03
C GLU A 12 -26.14 13.02 -9.17
N HIS A 13 -25.92 11.73 -8.86
CA HIS A 13 -26.78 10.93 -7.99
C HIS A 13 -26.29 10.95 -6.52
N GLY A 14 -25.21 11.69 -6.23
CA GLY A 14 -24.60 11.78 -4.91
C GLY A 14 -23.69 10.60 -4.55
N LYS A 15 -23.35 9.73 -5.52
CA LYS A 15 -22.45 8.60 -5.30
C LYS A 15 -21.00 9.07 -5.38
N ARG A 16 -20.16 8.66 -4.41
CA ARG A 16 -18.72 8.94 -4.42
C ARG A 16 -18.05 8.20 -5.59
N VAL A 17 -17.34 8.94 -6.44
CA VAL A 17 -16.66 8.42 -7.62
C VAL A 17 -15.15 8.62 -7.58
N ALA A 18 -14.65 9.56 -6.78
CA ALA A 18 -13.22 9.75 -6.54
C ALA A 18 -12.97 10.31 -5.14
N VAL A 19 -11.72 10.24 -4.69
CA VAL A 19 -11.25 10.76 -3.41
C VAL A 19 -10.00 11.61 -3.63
N ILE A 20 -9.90 12.72 -2.89
CA ILE A 20 -8.72 13.58 -2.83
C ILE A 20 -8.02 13.25 -1.51
N LEU A 21 -6.76 12.82 -1.63
CA LEU A 21 -5.90 12.46 -0.52
C LEU A 21 -4.71 13.40 -0.45
N PRO A 22 -4.16 13.69 0.75
CA PRO A 22 -2.83 14.25 0.86
C PRO A 22 -1.82 13.40 0.10
N LEU A 23 -0.86 14.03 -0.58
CA LEU A 23 0.12 13.31 -1.40
C LEU A 23 0.86 12.23 -0.59
N HIS A 24 1.28 12.55 0.63
CA HIS A 24 1.95 11.59 1.51
C HIS A 24 1.10 10.36 1.83
N GLU A 25 -0.23 10.53 2.01
CA GLU A 25 -1.13 9.41 2.24
C GLU A 25 -1.25 8.52 1.00
N TYR A 26 -1.35 9.13 -0.19
CA TYR A 26 -1.35 8.40 -1.45
C TYR A 26 -0.06 7.60 -1.66
N GLU A 27 1.10 8.20 -1.43
CA GLU A 27 2.40 7.54 -1.56
C GLU A 27 2.52 6.33 -0.62
N ARG A 28 2.12 6.48 0.64
CA ARG A 28 2.10 5.36 1.59
C ARG A 28 1.17 4.23 1.16
N LEU A 29 -0.02 4.55 0.65
CA LEU A 29 -0.94 3.53 0.13
C LEU A 29 -0.33 2.77 -1.06
N GLN A 30 0.43 3.45 -1.93
CA GLN A 30 1.13 2.78 -3.02
C GLN A 30 2.24 1.85 -2.51
N GLU A 31 2.99 2.28 -1.48
CA GLU A 31 4.00 1.44 -0.82
C GLU A 31 3.37 0.19 -0.18
N ASP A 32 2.28 0.36 0.58
CA ASP A 32 1.56 -0.76 1.19
C ASP A 32 1.07 -1.78 0.16
N LEU A 33 0.51 -1.31 -0.97
CA LEU A 33 0.07 -2.19 -2.06
C LEU A 33 1.24 -2.94 -2.71
N HIS A 34 2.38 -2.27 -2.88
CA HIS A 34 3.58 -2.90 -3.41
C HIS A 34 4.09 -4.01 -2.49
N ASP A 35 4.22 -3.72 -1.20
CA ASP A 35 4.68 -4.69 -0.21
C ASP A 35 3.75 -5.91 -0.12
N LEU A 36 2.43 -5.68 -0.15
CA LEU A 36 1.43 -6.75 -0.19
C LEU A 36 1.54 -7.60 -1.47
N ALA A 37 1.78 -6.99 -2.62
CA ALA A 37 1.98 -7.71 -3.87
C ALA A 37 3.24 -8.59 -3.81
N VAL A 38 4.37 -8.03 -3.34
CA VAL A 38 5.62 -8.78 -3.15
C VAL A 38 5.43 -9.94 -2.17
N ALA A 39 4.72 -9.72 -1.07
CA ALA A 39 4.42 -10.77 -0.10
C ALA A 39 3.55 -11.90 -0.70
N ALA A 40 2.54 -11.54 -1.51
CA ALA A 40 1.67 -12.50 -2.17
C ALA A 40 2.41 -13.34 -3.24
N GLU A 41 3.25 -12.70 -4.05
CA GLU A 41 4.08 -13.39 -5.06
C GLU A 41 5.03 -14.41 -4.43
N ARG A 42 5.54 -14.10 -3.23
CA ARG A 42 6.48 -14.93 -2.48
C ARG A 42 5.80 -15.88 -1.49
N HIS A 43 4.48 -15.94 -1.44
CA HIS A 43 3.75 -16.69 -0.41
C HIS A 43 4.07 -18.21 -0.43
N GLU A 44 4.32 -18.77 -1.61
CA GLU A 44 4.69 -20.19 -1.77
C GLU A 44 6.21 -20.44 -1.78
N GLU A 45 7.02 -19.39 -1.69
CA GLU A 45 8.47 -19.51 -1.65
C GLU A 45 8.93 -20.17 -0.35
N GLY A 46 9.83 -21.15 -0.45
CA GLY A 46 10.43 -21.79 0.72
C GLY A 46 11.26 -20.80 1.53
N THR A 47 11.27 -20.96 2.85
CA THR A 47 12.14 -20.15 3.72
C THR A 47 13.57 -20.68 3.71
N ILE A 48 14.53 -19.77 3.86
CA ILE A 48 15.95 -20.10 4.06
C ILE A 48 16.38 -19.77 5.49
N LYS A 49 17.42 -20.46 5.98
CA LYS A 49 17.99 -20.14 7.29
C LYS A 49 18.72 -18.80 7.24
N PHE A 50 18.67 -18.05 8.34
CA PHE A 50 19.35 -16.75 8.45
C PHE A 50 20.86 -16.84 8.17
N GLU A 51 21.54 -17.90 8.62
CA GLU A 51 22.96 -18.13 8.35
C GLU A 51 23.25 -18.45 6.87
N GLU A 52 22.27 -18.96 6.13
CA GLU A 52 22.38 -19.14 4.69
C GLU A 52 22.20 -17.82 3.95
N LEU A 53 21.24 -16.99 4.38
CA LEU A 53 21.03 -15.65 3.84
C LEU A 53 22.30 -14.79 3.98
N LYS A 54 22.95 -14.79 5.15
CA LYS A 54 24.19 -14.02 5.39
C LYS A 54 25.33 -14.34 4.43
N LYS A 55 25.40 -15.57 3.89
CA LYS A 55 26.45 -15.96 2.94
C LYS A 55 26.22 -15.41 1.53
N ARG A 56 24.99 -14.95 1.24
CA ARG A 56 24.56 -14.45 -0.08
C ARG A 56 24.61 -12.92 -0.17
N LEU A 57 24.90 -12.23 0.94
CA LEU A 57 25.03 -10.77 1.06
C LEU A 57 26.52 -10.40 1.20
#